data_AF-W1Y0J2-F1
#
_entry.id   AF-W1Y0J2-F1
#
_cell.length_a   1.000
_cell.length_b   1.000
_cell.length_c   1.000
_cell.angle_alpha   90.00
_cell.angle_beta   90.00
_cell.angle_gamma   90.00
#
_symmetry.space_group_name_H-M   'P 1'
#
loop_
_entity.id
_entity.type
_entity.pdbx_description
1 polymer ?
#
loop_
_entity_poly.entity_id
_entity_poly.type
_entity_poly.pdbx_seq_one_letter_code
_entity_poly.pdbx_strand_id
1 'polypeptide(L)'
;HCVMEVSSHALALGRVSGVEYDTAVFTNLTQDHLDFHKTFENYLAAKCKLFEQVSKPNQVKSGKGAVINIDDAYGHRVVEKTTAPIITYSIDGSGTLNAHDVDMTPKSSRYTVSYDGHDYTVAMN
;
A
#
# COMPACT_ATOMS: atom_id res chain seq x y z
N HIS A 1 -9.73 -5.72 15.10
CA HIS A 1 -8.78 -5.14 14.13
C HIS A 1 -8.77 -3.62 14.27
N CYS A 2 -7.64 -2.98 14.01
CA CYS A 2 -7.48 -1.52 14.02
C CYS A 2 -6.88 -1.09 12.68
N VAL A 3 -7.40 -0.01 12.10
CA VAL A 3 -6.86 0.59 10.87
C VAL A 3 -6.27 1.94 11.24
N MET A 4 -5.06 2.22 10.76
CA MET A 4 -4.31 3.43 11.11
C MET A 4 -3.66 4.02 9.87
N GLU A 5 -3.80 5.34 9.70
CA GLU A 5 -2.98 6.10 8.77
C GLU A 5 -1.59 6.33 9.37
N VAL A 6 -0.53 6.00 8.62
CA VAL A 6 0.85 6.13 9.07
C VAL A 6 1.58 7.13 8.16
N SER A 7 1.77 8.35 8.67
CA SER A 7 2.45 9.40 7.90
C SER A 7 3.96 9.12 7.76
N SER A 8 4.56 9.61 6.68
CA SER A 8 6.02 9.51 6.48
C SER A 8 6.81 10.23 7.57
N HIS A 9 6.27 11.32 8.12
CA HIS A 9 6.83 12.00 9.29
C HIS A 9 6.87 11.08 10.50
N ALA A 10 5.79 10.33 10.78
CA ALA A 10 5.75 9.42 11.91
C ALA A 10 6.79 8.29 11.79
N LEU A 11 6.99 7.77 10.57
CA LEU A 11 8.01 6.75 10.28
C LEU A 11 9.44 7.33 10.32
N ALA A 12 9.64 8.54 9.79
CA ALA A 12 10.94 9.21 9.81
C ALA A 12 11.40 9.55 11.23
N LEU A 13 10.48 10.06 12.06
CA LEU A 13 10.72 10.48 13.44
C LEU A 13 10.57 9.35 14.46
N GLY A 14 10.26 8.13 14.02
CA GLY A 14 10.14 6.96 14.89
C GLY A 14 8.95 6.98 15.85
N ARG A 15 7.91 7.78 15.59
CA ARG A 15 6.71 7.92 16.45
C ARG A 15 5.92 6.61 16.57
N VAL A 16 6.04 5.73 15.58
CA VAL A 16 5.36 4.42 15.52
C VAL A 16 6.30 3.24 15.72
N SER A 17 7.52 3.45 16.22
CA SER A 17 8.56 2.40 16.27
C SER A 17 8.18 1.18 17.14
N GLY A 18 7.29 1.35 18.12
CA GLY A 18 6.81 0.28 18.98
C GLY A 18 5.49 -0.37 18.52
N VAL A 19 4.93 0.06 17.38
CA VAL A 19 3.71 -0.51 16.84
C VAL A 19 4.07 -1.66 15.91
N GLU A 20 3.49 -2.83 16.15
CA GLU A 20 3.57 -3.96 15.22
C GLU A 20 2.40 -3.93 14.24
N TYR A 21 2.66 -4.20 12.97
CA TYR A 21 1.67 -4.18 11.90
C TYR A 21 1.56 -5.55 11.23
N ASP A 22 0.36 -6.10 11.21
CA ASP A 22 0.01 -7.32 10.47
C ASP A 22 -0.14 -7.03 8.98
N THR A 23 -0.61 -5.85 8.59
CA THR A 23 -0.76 -5.50 7.17
C THR A 23 -0.31 -4.07 6.89
N ALA A 24 0.44 -3.88 5.81
CA ALA A 24 0.80 -2.56 5.28
C ALA A 24 0.17 -2.35 3.91
N VAL A 25 -0.30 -1.12 3.65
CA VAL A 25 -0.93 -0.75 2.36
C VAL A 25 -0.21 0.45 1.77
N PHE A 26 0.24 0.35 0.51
CA PHE A 26 0.82 1.44 -0.25
C PHE A 26 -0.17 1.90 -1.32
N THR A 27 -0.53 3.18 -1.27
CA THR A 27 -1.52 3.77 -2.18
C THR A 27 -0.88 4.51 -3.35
N ASN A 28 0.00 5.48 -3.08
CA ASN A 28 0.79 6.21 -4.06
C ASN A 28 1.89 7.04 -3.35
N LEU A 29 2.80 7.59 -4.14
CA LEU A 29 3.79 8.57 -3.72
C LEU A 29 3.88 9.71 -4.74
N THR A 30 3.19 10.80 -4.46
CA THR A 30 3.24 12.05 -5.24
C THR A 30 4.04 13.13 -4.51
N GLN A 31 4.26 14.29 -5.16
CA GLN A 31 5.00 15.39 -4.56
C GLN A 31 4.27 15.96 -3.34
N ASP A 32 4.77 15.63 -2.16
CA ASP A 32 4.31 16.16 -0.88
C ASP A 32 5.46 16.12 0.14
N HIS A 33 5.42 16.98 1.15
CA HIS A 33 6.36 16.98 2.28
C HIS A 33 7.87 17.06 1.94
N LEU A 34 8.24 17.58 0.76
CA LEU A 34 9.65 17.72 0.37
C LEU A 34 10.39 18.81 1.14
N ASP A 35 9.68 19.74 1.75
CA ASP A 35 10.21 20.69 2.74
C ASP A 35 10.85 19.97 3.93
N PHE A 36 10.25 18.85 4.36
CA PHE A 36 10.78 17.97 5.42
C PHE A 36 11.78 16.96 4.87
N HIS A 37 11.37 16.13 3.90
CA HIS A 37 12.18 15.00 3.42
C HIS A 37 13.35 15.39 2.50
N LYS A 38 13.32 16.61 1.95
CA LYS A 38 14.31 17.19 1.02
C LYS A 38 14.34 16.54 -0.36
N THR A 39 14.22 15.22 -0.45
CA THR A 39 14.24 14.46 -1.71
C THR A 39 13.10 13.43 -1.73
N PHE A 40 12.65 13.06 -2.94
CA PHE A 40 11.71 11.96 -3.13
C PHE A 40 12.26 10.62 -2.63
N GLU A 41 13.56 10.39 -2.79
CA GLU A 41 14.23 9.20 -2.30
C GLU A 41 14.11 9.05 -0.78
N ASN A 42 14.32 10.13 -0.03
CA ASN A 42 14.13 10.14 1.42
C ASN A 42 12.67 9.93 1.80
N TYR A 43 11.74 10.55 1.06
CA TYR A 43 10.31 10.41 1.30
C TYR A 43 9.84 8.97 1.08
N LEU A 44 10.25 8.34 -0.03
CA LEU A 44 10.01 6.94 -0.31
C LEU A 44 10.62 6.05 0.77
N ALA A 45 11.90 6.23 1.08
CA ALA A 45 12.60 5.45 2.10
C ALA A 45 11.89 5.53 3.46
N ALA A 46 11.36 6.70 3.82
CA ALA A 46 10.57 6.87 5.04
C ALA A 46 9.28 6.04 5.02
N LYS A 47 8.53 6.03 3.91
CA LYS A 47 7.32 5.19 3.79
C LYS A 47 7.64 3.69 3.76
N CYS A 48 8.74 3.29 3.09
CA CYS A 48 9.18 1.89 3.01
C CYS A 48 9.46 1.25 4.37
N LYS A 49 9.81 2.05 5.40
CA LYS A 49 9.95 1.56 6.78
C LYS A 49 8.72 0.80 7.29
N LEU A 50 7.51 1.15 6.84
CA LEU A 50 6.30 0.43 7.23
C LEU A 50 6.30 -1.02 6.69
N PHE A 51 6.76 -1.23 5.46
CA PHE A 51 6.82 -2.53 4.80
C PHE A 51 7.94 -3.40 5.39
N GLU A 52 9.07 -2.78 5.70
CA GLU A 52 10.16 -3.41 6.43
C GLU A 52 9.70 -3.85 7.83
N GLN A 53 8.88 -3.03 8.52
CA GLN A 53 8.31 -3.35 9.83
C GLN A 53 7.42 -4.59 9.81
N VAL A 54 6.51 -4.71 8.83
CA VAL A 54 5.66 -5.92 8.68
C VAL A 54 6.52 -7.18 8.47
N SER A 55 7.66 -7.03 7.80
CA SER A 55 8.58 -8.14 7.49
C SER A 55 9.57 -8.47 8.61
N LYS A 56 9.55 -7.73 9.73
CA LYS A 56 10.50 -7.95 10.82
C LYS A 56 10.43 -9.39 11.36
N PRO A 57 11.57 -10.09 11.48
CA PRO A 57 11.61 -11.46 12.00
C PRO A 57 11.07 -11.59 13.42
N ASN A 58 11.26 -10.55 14.25
CA ASN A 58 10.86 -10.55 15.65
C ASN A 58 9.43 -10.04 15.91
N GLN A 59 8.65 -9.77 14.86
CA GLN A 59 7.26 -9.33 15.01
C GLN A 59 6.35 -10.51 15.42
N VAL A 60 5.54 -10.33 16.47
CA VAL A 60 4.71 -11.39 17.06
C VAL A 60 3.34 -11.54 16.39
N LYS A 61 2.90 -10.54 15.63
CA LYS A 61 1.65 -10.60 14.87
C LYS A 61 1.65 -11.68 13.77
N SER A 62 0.55 -12.43 13.69
CA SER A 62 0.22 -13.35 12.60
C SER A 62 -0.50 -12.62 11.46
N GLY A 63 -0.70 -13.30 10.32
CA GLY A 63 -1.42 -12.73 9.17
C GLY A 63 -0.66 -11.63 8.44
N LYS A 64 0.68 -11.70 8.42
CA LYS A 64 1.56 -10.72 7.77
C LYS A 64 1.20 -10.57 6.29
N GLY A 65 1.06 -9.34 5.81
CA GLY A 65 0.77 -9.08 4.40
C GLY A 65 1.08 -7.65 3.97
N ALA A 66 1.24 -7.46 2.67
CA ALA A 66 1.39 -6.15 2.04
C ALA A 66 0.44 -6.01 0.85
N VAL A 67 -0.22 -4.86 0.74
CA VAL A 67 -1.07 -4.51 -0.41
C VAL A 67 -0.46 -3.29 -1.08
N ILE A 68 -0.05 -3.41 -2.35
CA ILE A 68 0.79 -2.39 -2.98
C ILE A 68 0.21 -1.99 -4.33
N ASN A 69 -0.04 -0.69 -4.51
CA ASN A 69 -0.32 -0.12 -5.83
C ASN A 69 0.93 -0.20 -6.70
N ILE A 70 0.84 -0.88 -7.84
CA ILE A 70 1.95 -0.95 -8.81
C ILE A 70 1.75 -0.04 -10.02
N ASP A 71 0.61 0.63 -10.14
CA ASP A 71 0.42 1.70 -11.15
C ASP A 71 1.21 2.95 -10.77
N ASP A 72 1.53 3.11 -9.47
CA ASP A 72 2.43 4.15 -9.01
C ASP A 72 3.89 3.81 -9.39
N ALA A 73 4.62 4.79 -9.90
CA ALA A 73 6.01 4.62 -10.36
C ALA A 73 6.97 4.09 -9.28
N TYR A 74 6.63 4.25 -8.00
CA TYR A 74 7.41 3.74 -6.88
C TYR A 74 6.91 2.40 -6.34
N GLY A 75 5.75 1.91 -6.80
CA GLY A 75 5.12 0.68 -6.32
C GLY A 75 6.04 -0.53 -6.35
N HIS A 76 6.71 -0.77 -7.48
CA HIS A 76 7.70 -1.86 -7.60
C HIS A 76 8.87 -1.73 -6.60
N ARG A 77 9.30 -0.51 -6.29
CA ARG A 77 10.35 -0.28 -5.30
C ARG A 77 9.88 -0.55 -3.87
N VAL A 78 8.58 -0.41 -3.59
CA VAL A 78 7.97 -0.77 -2.31
C VAL A 78 7.83 -2.29 -2.19
N VAL A 79 7.50 -2.99 -3.27
CA VAL A 79 7.47 -4.48 -3.32
C VAL A 79 8.79 -5.06 -2.84
N GLU A 80 9.92 -4.47 -3.24
CA GLU A 80 11.27 -4.91 -2.83
C GLU A 80 11.58 -4.73 -1.33
N LYS A 81 10.70 -4.06 -0.56
CA LYS A 81 10.93 -3.73 0.87
C LYS A 81 10.20 -4.64 1.83
N THR A 82 9.52 -5.66 1.34
CA THR A 82 8.80 -6.62 2.17
C THR A 82 9.06 -8.05 1.71
N THR A 83 9.14 -8.96 2.68
CA THR A 83 9.14 -10.41 2.46
C THR A 83 7.83 -11.05 2.91
N ALA A 84 6.90 -10.27 3.46
CA ALA A 84 5.54 -10.72 3.74
C ALA A 84 4.79 -11.05 2.43
N PRO A 85 3.79 -11.95 2.45
CA PRO A 85 2.88 -12.18 1.33
C PRO A 85 2.36 -10.87 0.74
N ILE A 86 2.37 -10.75 -0.59
CA ILE A 86 2.06 -9.50 -1.29
C ILE A 86 0.84 -9.70 -2.18
N ILE A 87 -0.10 -8.75 -2.12
CA ILE A 87 -1.11 -8.52 -3.15
C ILE A 87 -0.74 -7.20 -3.83
N THR A 88 -0.42 -7.25 -5.12
CA THR A 88 -0.30 -6.03 -5.93
C THR A 88 -1.66 -5.71 -6.53
N TYR A 89 -2.02 -4.43 -6.55
CA TYR A 89 -3.24 -3.98 -7.21
C TYR A 89 -2.94 -2.98 -8.33
N SER A 90 -3.79 -3.02 -9.35
CA SER A 90 -3.63 -2.23 -10.57
C SER A 90 -4.99 -1.97 -11.24
N ILE A 91 -5.16 -0.80 -11.85
CA ILE A 91 -6.21 -0.50 -12.83
C ILE A 91 -5.71 -0.64 -14.28
N ASP A 92 -4.39 -0.69 -14.48
CA ASP A 92 -3.74 -0.88 -15.77
C ASP A 92 -3.60 -2.37 -16.15
N GLY A 93 -4.03 -3.29 -15.27
CA GLY A 93 -4.08 -4.73 -15.52
C GLY A 93 -2.80 -5.51 -15.25
N SER A 94 -1.84 -4.91 -14.52
CA SER A 94 -0.52 -5.53 -14.25
C SER A 94 -0.39 -6.19 -12.87
N GLY A 95 -1.43 -6.11 -12.04
CA GLY A 95 -1.44 -6.56 -10.65
C GLY A 95 -1.82 -8.03 -10.48
N THR A 96 -1.67 -8.55 -9.26
CA THR A 96 -2.30 -9.82 -8.86
C THR A 96 -3.81 -9.66 -8.64
N LEU A 97 -4.22 -8.45 -8.26
CA LEU A 97 -5.60 -8.00 -8.15
C LEU A 97 -5.80 -6.84 -9.13
N ASN A 98 -6.74 -6.95 -10.07
CA ASN A 98 -6.94 -5.92 -11.10
C ASN A 98 -8.37 -5.40 -11.07
N ALA A 99 -8.54 -4.08 -11.15
CA ALA A 99 -9.85 -3.48 -11.35
C ALA A 99 -10.03 -3.07 -12.82
N HIS A 100 -11.17 -3.41 -13.40
CA HIS A 100 -11.56 -3.10 -14.78
C HIS A 100 -13.07 -2.82 -14.85
N ASP A 101 -13.58 -2.49 -16.04
CA ASP A 101 -14.96 -2.07 -16.27
C ASP A 101 -15.44 -0.97 -15.31
N VAL A 102 -14.56 0.02 -15.11
CA VAL A 102 -14.75 1.09 -14.13
C VAL A 102 -15.77 2.12 -14.64
N ASP A 103 -16.91 2.20 -13.96
CA ASP A 103 -17.96 3.20 -14.14
C ASP A 103 -18.08 4.03 -12.85
N MET A 104 -17.58 5.26 -12.89
CA MET A 104 -17.62 6.18 -11.75
C MET A 104 -18.44 7.42 -12.08
N THR A 105 -19.38 7.73 -11.18
CA THR A 105 -20.16 8.97 -11.17
C THR A 105 -19.94 9.70 -9.84
N PRO A 106 -20.35 10.97 -9.71
CA PRO A 106 -20.29 11.68 -8.42
C PRO A 106 -21.11 11.04 -7.30
N LYS A 107 -22.02 10.12 -7.62
CA LYS A 107 -22.93 9.47 -6.66
C LYS A 107 -22.69 7.97 -6.51
N SER A 108 -21.91 7.36 -7.40
CA SER A 108 -21.78 5.91 -7.41
C SER A 108 -20.45 5.49 -8.02
N SER A 109 -19.98 4.31 -7.63
CA SER A 109 -18.90 3.63 -8.34
C SER A 109 -19.30 2.18 -8.57
N ARG A 110 -19.03 1.67 -9.77
CA ARG A 110 -19.16 0.27 -10.11
C ARG A 110 -17.93 -0.15 -10.88
N TYR A 111 -17.36 -1.29 -10.52
CA TYR A 111 -16.19 -1.86 -11.19
C TYR A 111 -16.12 -3.36 -10.93
N THR A 112 -15.38 -4.08 -11.76
CA THR A 112 -15.10 -5.50 -11.57
C THR A 112 -13.67 -5.66 -11.08
N VAL A 113 -13.48 -6.47 -10.05
CA VAL A 113 -12.16 -6.86 -9.53
C VAL A 113 -11.88 -8.28 -9.97
N SER A 114 -10.83 -8.49 -10.76
CA SER A 114 -10.27 -9.82 -11.04
C SER A 114 -9.20 -10.17 -10.01
N TYR A 115 -9.34 -11.32 -9.36
CA TYR A 115 -8.34 -11.86 -8.44
C TYR A 115 -8.42 -13.40 -8.46
N ASP A 116 -7.26 -14.05 -8.60
CA ASP A 116 -7.12 -15.51 -8.58
C ASP A 116 -8.06 -16.24 -9.58
N GLY A 117 -8.22 -15.69 -10.78
CA GLY A 117 -9.08 -16.25 -11.83
C GLY A 117 -10.59 -16.04 -11.60
N HIS A 118 -10.97 -15.27 -10.58
CA HIS A 118 -12.35 -14.94 -10.26
C HIS A 118 -12.61 -13.44 -10.43
N ASP A 119 -13.80 -13.12 -10.93
CA ASP A 119 -14.29 -11.76 -11.05
C ASP A 119 -15.34 -11.43 -9.98
N TYR A 120 -15.18 -10.27 -9.36
CA TYR A 120 -16.04 -9.76 -8.31
C TYR A 120 -16.54 -8.37 -8.68
N THR A 121 -17.84 -8.25 -8.94
CA THR A 121 -18.45 -6.93 -9.18
C THR A 121 -18.62 -6.19 -7.86
N VAL A 122 -18.03 -5.00 -7.78
CA VAL A 122 -18.18 -4.07 -6.66
C VAL A 122 -19.06 -2.91 -7.11
N ALA A 123 -20.06 -2.57 -6.29
CA ALA A 123 -20.91 -1.40 -6.51
C ALA A 123 -21.11 -0.65 -5.19
N MET A 124 -20.88 0.66 -5.22
CA MET A 124 -21.12 1.58 -4.11
C MET A 124 -22.06 2.70 -4.57
N ASN A 125 -23.05 3.01 -3.74
CA ASN A 125 -24.13 3.96 -3.99
C ASN A 125 -24.09 5.13 -3.01
#